data_AF-A0A132PTI7-F1
#
_entry.id   AF-A0A132PTI7-F1
#
_cell.length_a   1.000
_cell.length_b   1.000
_cell.length_c   1.000
_cell.angle_alpha   90.00
_cell.angle_beta   90.00
_cell.angle_gamma   90.00
#
_symmetry.space_group_name_H-M   'P 1'
#
loop_
_entity.id
_entity.type
_entity.pdbx_description
1 polymer ?
#
loop_
_entity_poly.entity_id
_entity_poly.type
_entity_poly.pdbx_seq_one_letter_code
_entity_poly.pdbx_strand_id
1 'polypeptide(L)' 'MSLYDYEVSRQIGATDPPFYSLIMAAIRKADSQNAARLRNAFPEVHDEFTARYNAPGGMLPTDPEVARSSEFGC' A
#
# COMPACT_ATOMS: atom_id res chain seq x y z
N MET A 1 15.49 -8.94 -11.68
CA MET A 1 15.05 -10.28 -11.29
C MET A 1 16.24 -11.20 -11.33
N SER A 2 16.69 -11.63 -10.16
CA SER A 2 17.80 -12.55 -9.91
C SER A 2 17.32 -13.71 -9.03
N LEU A 3 18.16 -14.74 -8.85
CA LEU A 3 17.89 -15.81 -7.88
C LEU A 3 17.66 -15.25 -6.46
N TYR A 4 18.43 -14.22 -6.09
CA TYR A 4 18.29 -13.55 -4.81
C TYR A 4 16.90 -12.91 -4.64
N ASP A 5 16.39 -12.21 -5.66
CA ASP A 5 15.04 -11.62 -5.61
C ASP A 5 13.95 -12.70 -5.40
N TYR A 6 14.13 -13.89 -6.00
CA TYR A 6 13.23 -15.02 -5.84
C TYR A 6 13.32 -15.68 -4.45
N GLU A 7 14.52 -15.81 -3.89
CA GLU A 7 14.69 -16.33 -2.53
C GLU A 7 14.06 -15.40 -1.49
N VAL A 8 14.26 -14.09 -1.65
CA VAL A 8 13.61 -13.08 -0.81
C VAL A 8 12.09 -13.12 -0.99
N SER A 9 11.57 -13.30 -2.22
CA SER A 9 10.13 -13.41 -2.41
C SER A 9 9.52 -14.64 -1.73
N ARG A 10 10.25 -15.77 -1.66
CA ARG A 10 9.84 -16.94 -0.88
C ARG A 10 9.80 -16.65 0.63
N GLN A 11 10.77 -15.90 1.15
CA GLN A 11 10.79 -15.51 2.57
C GLN A 11 9.61 -14.59 2.91
N ILE A 12 9.31 -13.62 2.04
CA ILE A 12 8.13 -12.75 2.18
C ILE A 12 6.84 -13.57 2.12
N GLY A 13 6.73 -14.49 1.16
CA GLY A 13 5.55 -15.37 1.05
C GLY A 13 5.35 -16.26 2.28
N ALA A 14 6.43 -16.68 2.94
CA ALA A 14 6.35 -17.50 4.15
C ALA A 14 5.75 -16.76 5.36
N THR A 15 5.73 -15.42 5.36
CA THR A 15 5.06 -14.64 6.43
C THR A 15 3.57 -14.42 6.17
N ASP A 16 3.04 -14.96 5.07
CA ASP A 16 1.63 -14.84 4.63
C ASP A 16 1.03 -13.42 4.73
N PRO A 17 1.70 -12.39 4.17
CA PRO A 17 1.18 -11.04 4.19
C PRO A 17 -0.04 -10.91 3.25
N PRO A 18 -1.01 -10.03 3.58
CA PRO A 18 -2.13 -9.76 2.68
C PRO A 18 -1.65 -9.32 1.30
N PHE A 19 -2.25 -9.85 0.23
CA PHE A 19 -1.81 -9.57 -1.14
C PHE A 19 -1.70 -8.07 -1.45
N TYR A 20 -2.70 -7.26 -1.08
CA TYR A 20 -2.67 -5.82 -1.34
C TYR A 20 -1.55 -5.10 -0.58
N SER A 21 -1.12 -5.62 0.59
CA SER A 21 0.04 -5.06 1.30
C SER A 21 1.33 -5.22 0.50
N LEU A 22 1.48 -6.32 -0.24
CA LEU A 22 2.63 -6.54 -1.13
C LEU A 22 2.63 -5.56 -2.30
N ILE A 23 1.45 -5.30 -2.89
CA ILE A 23 1.32 -4.32 -3.98
C ILE A 23 1.61 -2.91 -3.47
N MET A 24 1.07 -2.52 -2.31
CA MET A 24 1.36 -1.24 -1.67
C MET A 24 2.85 -1.08 -1.32
N ALA A 25 3.50 -2.14 -0.83
CA ALA A 25 4.94 -2.15 -0.59
C ALA A 25 5.75 -2.03 -1.89
N ALA A 26 5.30 -2.67 -2.97
CA ALA A 26 5.91 -2.54 -4.29
C ALA A 26 5.78 -1.11 -4.83
N ILE A 27 4.59 -0.49 -4.75
CA ILE A 27 4.37 0.91 -5.13
C ILE A 27 5.28 1.84 -4.33
N ARG A 28 5.39 1.63 -3.01
CA ARG A 28 6.27 2.42 -2.13
C ARG A 28 7.73 2.36 -2.54
N LYS A 29 8.22 1.21 -3.01
CA LYS A 29 9.62 0.98 -3.39
C LYS A 29 9.93 1.35 -4.84
N ALA A 30 8.92 1.40 -5.70
CA ALA A 30 9.10 1.50 -7.15
C ALA A 30 9.73 2.83 -7.59
N ASP A 31 10.57 2.76 -8.62
CA ASP A 31 10.95 3.92 -9.42
C ASP A 31 9.78 4.43 -10.28
N SER A 32 9.97 5.54 -10.99
CA SER A 32 8.93 6.18 -11.80
C SER A 32 8.36 5.27 -12.90
N GLN A 33 9.16 4.39 -13.50
CA GLN A 33 8.70 3.49 -14.57
C GLN A 33 7.89 2.33 -14.00
N ASN A 34 8.38 1.71 -12.94
CA ASN A 34 7.70 0.60 -12.27
C ASN A 34 6.44 1.09 -11.54
N ALA A 35 6.45 2.30 -10.98
CA ALA A 35 5.26 2.93 -10.41
C ALA A 35 4.18 3.16 -11.48
N ALA A 36 4.55 3.63 -12.68
CA ALA A 36 3.61 3.78 -13.78
C ALA A 36 2.98 2.45 -14.22
N ARG A 37 3.77 1.36 -14.28
CA ARG A 37 3.25 0.01 -14.57
C ARG A 37 2.29 -0.48 -13.49
N LEU A 38 2.65 -0.29 -12.22
CA LEU A 38 1.82 -0.69 -11.08
C LEU A 38 0.51 0.10 -11.04
N ARG A 39 0.55 1.42 -11.30
CA ARG A 39 -0.64 2.26 -11.41
C ARG A 39 -1.58 1.79 -12.52
N ASN A 40 -1.05 1.38 -13.67
CA ASN A 40 -1.87 0.88 -14.76
C ASN A 40 -2.50 -0.49 -14.46
N ALA A 41 -1.82 -1.35 -13.70
CA ALA A 41 -2.30 -2.68 -13.35
C ALA A 41 -3.26 -2.70 -12.15
N PHE A 42 -3.04 -1.81 -11.18
CA PHE A 42 -3.81 -1.72 -9.93
C PHE A 42 -4.17 -0.26 -9.63
N PRO A 43 -4.98 0.39 -10.46
CA PRO A 43 -5.30 1.81 -10.31
C PRO A 43 -5.92 2.14 -8.96
N GLU A 44 -6.90 1.34 -8.51
CA GLU A 44 -7.57 1.52 -7.21
C GLU A 44 -6.60 1.41 -6.03
N VAL A 45 -5.65 0.46 -6.07
CA VAL A 45 -4.65 0.29 -5.01
C VAL A 45 -3.65 1.45 -5.00
N HIS A 46 -3.29 1.97 -6.16
CA HIS A 46 -2.42 3.13 -6.27
C HIS A 46 -3.10 4.39 -5.73
N ASP A 47 -4.38 4.60 -6.03
CA ASP A 47 -5.15 5.74 -5.53
C ASP A 47 -5.30 5.67 -4.01
N GLU A 48 -5.67 4.50 -3.48
CA GLU A 48 -5.73 4.24 -2.04
C GLU A 48 -4.37 4.47 -1.36
N PHE A 49 -3.29 3.91 -1.93
CA PHE A 49 -1.93 4.09 -1.41
C PHE A 49 -1.54 5.56 -1.38
N THR A 50 -1.85 6.31 -2.45
CA THR A 50 -1.51 7.74 -2.56
C THR A 50 -2.30 8.57 -1.56
N ALA A 51 -3.60 8.28 -1.40
CA ALA A 51 -4.44 8.94 -0.40
C ALA A 51 -3.89 8.72 1.01
N ARG A 52 -3.56 7.46 1.36
CA ARG A 52 -2.99 7.11 2.67
C ARG A 52 -1.59 7.68 2.88
N TYR A 53 -0.71 7.62 1.88
CA TYR A 53 0.65 8.13 2.00
C TYR A 53 0.70 9.62 2.33
N ASN A 54 -0.26 10.40 1.81
CA ASN A 54 -0.37 11.84 2.04
C ASN A 54 -1.22 12.20 3.27
N ALA A 55 -1.94 11.24 3.86
CA ALA A 55 -2.77 11.46 5.02
C ALA A 55 -1.95 11.35 6.33
N PRO A 56 -2.24 12.18 7.36
CA PRO A 56 -1.62 12.04 8.67
C PRO A 56 -1.86 10.63 9.25
N GLY A 57 -0.78 9.92 9.55
CA GLY A 57 -0.85 8.55 10.08
C GLY A 57 -1.44 7.51 9.12
N GLY A 58 -1.65 7.84 7.84
CA GLY A 58 -2.24 6.92 6.86
C GLY A 58 -3.75 6.71 7.01
N MET A 59 -4.42 7.54 7.82
CA MET A 59 -5.84 7.42 8.10
C MET A 59 -6.67 8.29 7.16
N LEU A 60 -7.65 7.68 6.51
CA LEU A 60 -8.58 8.38 5.62
C LEU A 60 -9.84 8.81 6.40
N PRO A 61 -10.54 9.87 5.96
CA PRO A 61 -11.79 10.30 6.61
C PRO A 61 -12.88 9.22 6.64
N THR A 62 -12.82 8.27 5.70
CA THR A 62 -13.73 7.12 5.61
C THR A 62 -13.35 5.98 6.54
N ASP A 63 -12.16 6.02 7.18
CA ASP A 63 -11.79 5.00 8.14
C ASP A 63 -12.69 5.14 9.38
N PRO A 64 -13.34 4.05 9.85
CA PRO A 64 -14.30 4.11 10.96
C PRO A 64 -13.75 4.68 12.27
N GLU A 65 -12.43 4.63 12.46
CA GLU A 65 -11.75 5.19 13.63
C GLU A 65 -11.69 6.71 13.59
N VAL A 66 -11.45 7.29 12.41
CA VAL A 66 -11.44 8.74 12.20
C VAL A 66 -12.86 9.31 12.29
N ALA A 67 -13.83 8.65 11.66
CA ALA A 67 -15.23 9.08 11.67
C ALA A 67 -15.79 9.19 13.10
N ARG A 68 -15.46 8.24 13.98
CA ARG A 68 -15.87 8.26 15.39
C ARG A 68 -15.19 9.36 16.21
N SER A 69 -13.94 9.71 15.89
CA SER A 69 -13.25 10.84 16.54
C SER A 69 -13.82 12.19 16.13
N SER A 70 -14.35 12.33 14.91
CA SER A 70 -15.04 13.56 14.48
C SER A 70 -16.45 13.73 15.05
N GLU A 71 -17.13 12.65 15.44
CA GLU A 71 -18.49 12.71 16.02
C GLU A 71 -18.51 13.02 17.53
N PHE A 72 -17.40 12.78 18.24
CA PHE A 72 -17.26 13.03 19.68
C PHE A 72 -16.33 14.22 20.04
N GLY A 73 -15.91 15.00 19.06
CA GLY A 73 -15.11 16.21 19.27
C GLY A 73 -15.98 17.39 19.68
N CYS A 74 -16.09 17.65 20.99
CA CYS A 74 -16.43 18.97 21.54
C CYS A 74 -15.33 20.00 21.22
#